data_AF-W2CN40-F1
#
_entry.id   AF-W2CN40-F1
#
_cell.length_a   1.000
_cell.length_b   1.000
_cell.length_c   1.000
_cell.angle_alpha   90.00
_cell.angle_beta   90.00
_cell.angle_gamma   90.00
#
_symmetry.space_group_name_H-M   'P 1'
#
loop_
_entity.id
_entity.type
_entity.pdbx_description
1 polymer ?
#
loop_
_entity_poly.entity_id
_entity_poly.type
_entity_poly.pdbx_seq_one_letter_code
_entity_poly.pdbx_strand_id
1 'polypeptide(L)'
;MFETFLDPQRIDMGIFNEATRVQMPAMVHLTRLGYKYFGKVHEEDASKGIYDADTNILLQVFKNQFVLLNPEHKGEVEQVLRDIRKELNDDDLGRSFYRRLKSVSPIRLIDFDTPGNNTFHFTAEFTCRNGQDEFRPDITLFVNGLPLCFIEVKKPNNTGGIVAESRRMNQARFPNKKFRRFINITQLMIFSNNMEYDTLKGVVPVEGAFYCTGARGNAPFNCFREENPKGAEY
;
A
#
# COMPACT_ATOMS: atom_id res chain seq x y z
N MET A 1 3.68 -20.63 16.02
CA MET A 1 3.85 -19.63 14.93
C MET A 1 4.46 -18.30 15.41
N PHE A 2 4.88 -18.17 16.68
CA PHE A 2 5.66 -17.02 17.18
C PHE A 2 7.18 -17.26 17.19
N GLU A 3 7.64 -18.50 16.95
CA GLU A 3 9.06 -18.87 17.05
C GLU A 3 9.87 -18.57 15.79
N THR A 4 9.24 -18.33 14.64
CA THR A 4 9.97 -18.01 13.39
C THR A 4 10.40 -16.55 13.27
N PHE A 5 10.09 -15.71 14.27
CA PHE A 5 10.50 -14.30 14.31
C PHE A 5 11.63 -14.01 15.29
N LEU A 6 12.08 -14.98 16.09
CA LEU A 6 13.08 -14.76 17.12
C LEU A 6 14.13 -15.87 17.07
N ASP A 7 15.25 -15.60 16.41
CA ASP A 7 16.50 -16.33 16.67
C ASP A 7 17.01 -15.90 18.07
N PRO A 8 17.01 -16.79 19.08
CA PRO A 8 17.39 -16.44 20.45
C PRO A 8 18.85 -16.01 20.60
N GLN A 9 19.70 -16.23 19.58
CA GLN A 9 21.13 -15.89 19.63
C GLN A 9 21.46 -14.50 19.06
N ARG A 10 20.46 -13.71 18.66
CA ARG A 10 20.64 -12.36 18.08
C ARG A 10 19.84 -11.25 18.77
N ILE A 11 19.57 -11.37 20.07
CA ILE A 11 19.12 -10.22 20.86
C ILE A 11 20.37 -9.40 21.24
N ASP A 12 20.82 -8.57 20.29
CA ASP A 12 21.60 -7.39 20.65
C ASP A 12 20.64 -6.44 21.37
N MET A 13 20.85 -6.20 22.67
CA MET A 13 20.09 -5.23 23.49
C MET A 13 20.45 -3.78 23.11
N GLY A 14 20.51 -3.49 21.81
CA GLY A 14 21.06 -2.28 21.23
C GLY A 14 20.10 -1.63 20.23
N ILE A 15 19.61 -0.44 20.60
CA ILE A 15 19.04 0.61 19.74
C ILE A 15 17.65 0.33 19.14
N PHE A 16 16.61 0.83 19.81
CA PHE A 16 15.25 0.93 19.25
C PHE A 16 15.23 1.75 17.94
N ASN A 17 15.09 1.08 16.80
CA ASN A 17 15.05 1.67 15.46
C ASN A 17 13.61 1.73 14.88
N GLU A 18 13.44 2.28 13.68
CA GLU A 18 12.11 2.56 13.08
C GLU A 18 11.34 1.26 12.80
N ALA A 19 12.09 0.25 12.33
CA ALA A 19 11.61 -1.10 12.10
C ALA A 19 11.04 -1.73 13.38
N THR A 20 11.73 -1.59 14.52
CA THR A 20 11.31 -2.20 15.80
C THR A 20 10.21 -1.44 16.52
N ARG A 21 10.18 -0.10 16.46
CA ARG A 21 9.20 0.71 17.21
C ARG A 21 7.88 0.94 16.52
N VAL A 22 7.81 0.91 15.18
CA VAL A 22 6.60 1.34 14.46
C VAL A 22 6.20 0.34 13.37
N GLN A 23 7.13 -0.08 12.51
CA GLN A 23 6.83 -0.98 11.40
C GLN A 23 6.35 -2.36 11.89
N MET A 24 7.09 -2.99 12.82
CA MET A 24 6.69 -4.28 13.39
C MET A 24 5.32 -4.23 14.09
N PRO A 25 5.02 -3.26 14.98
CA PRO A 25 3.68 -3.11 15.54
C PRO A 25 2.57 -2.97 14.49
N ALA A 26 2.80 -2.20 13.42
CA ALA A 26 1.84 -2.06 12.32
C ALA A 26 1.58 -3.40 11.60
N MET A 27 2.63 -4.18 11.33
CA MET A 27 2.48 -5.53 10.75
C MET A 27 1.73 -6.51 11.66
N VAL A 28 1.96 -6.44 12.97
CA VAL A 28 1.19 -7.24 13.95
C VAL A 28 -0.29 -6.86 13.92
N HIS A 29 -0.60 -5.56 13.84
CA HIS A 29 -1.98 -5.09 13.70
C HIS A 29 -2.64 -5.57 12.40
N LEU A 30 -1.93 -5.50 11.27
CA LEU A 30 -2.44 -6.02 9.99
C LEU A 30 -2.80 -7.52 10.09
N THR A 31 -1.95 -8.30 10.77
CA THR A 31 -2.23 -9.72 11.01
C THR A 31 -3.49 -9.93 11.83
N ARG A 32 -3.75 -9.10 12.84
CA ARG A 32 -5.00 -9.13 13.64
C ARG A 32 -6.23 -8.75 12.82
N LEU A 33 -6.07 -7.89 11.82
CA LEU A 33 -7.12 -7.52 10.87
C LEU A 33 -7.37 -8.59 9.78
N GLY A 34 -6.63 -9.71 9.80
CA GLY A 34 -6.80 -10.82 8.86
C GLY A 34 -5.92 -10.75 7.61
N TYR A 35 -5.01 -9.77 7.50
CA TYR A 35 -4.01 -9.76 6.45
C TYR A 35 -2.97 -10.85 6.67
N LYS A 36 -2.57 -11.54 5.60
CA LYS A 36 -1.52 -12.56 5.63
C LYS A 36 -0.18 -11.96 5.22
N TYR A 37 0.86 -12.20 6.00
CA TYR A 37 2.21 -11.84 5.58
C TYR A 37 2.61 -12.67 4.37
N PHE A 38 2.94 -12.02 3.25
CA PHE A 38 3.34 -12.71 2.01
C PHE A 38 4.75 -13.30 2.09
N GLY A 39 5.59 -12.76 2.98
CA GLY A 39 7.03 -13.01 2.98
C GLY A 39 7.80 -11.82 2.41
N LYS A 40 9.12 -11.85 2.57
CA LYS A 40 10.01 -10.84 2.00
C LYS A 40 10.11 -11.03 0.50
N VAL A 41 9.92 -9.95 -0.26
CA VAL A 41 10.03 -9.95 -1.72
C VAL A 41 11.39 -9.40 -2.14
N HIS A 42 12.13 -10.17 -2.92
CA HIS A 42 13.42 -9.79 -3.47
C HIS A 42 13.30 -9.48 -4.97
N GLU A 43 14.21 -8.65 -5.51
CA GLU A 43 14.18 -8.24 -6.92
C GLU A 43 14.27 -9.44 -7.88
N GLU A 44 15.03 -10.47 -7.52
CA GLU A 44 15.13 -11.72 -8.27
C GLU A 44 13.82 -12.51 -8.34
N ASP A 45 12.85 -12.25 -7.45
CA ASP A 45 11.57 -12.97 -7.46
C ASP A 45 10.69 -12.56 -8.64
N ALA A 46 10.97 -11.42 -9.27
CA ALA A 46 10.33 -11.02 -10.52
C ALA A 46 10.67 -11.99 -11.67
N SER A 47 11.94 -12.38 -11.79
CA SER A 47 12.37 -13.31 -12.87
C SER A 47 11.83 -14.72 -12.66
N LYS A 48 11.48 -15.07 -11.41
CA LYS A 48 10.80 -16.31 -11.03
C LYS A 48 9.27 -16.24 -11.23
N GLY A 49 8.73 -15.10 -11.65
CA GLY A 49 7.29 -14.92 -11.88
C GLY A 49 6.46 -14.83 -10.59
N ILE A 50 7.08 -14.49 -9.45
CA ILE A 50 6.35 -14.29 -8.18
C ILE A 50 5.53 -13.00 -8.23
N TYR A 51 6.10 -11.94 -8.81
CA TYR A 51 5.45 -10.67 -9.01
C TYR A 51 5.82 -10.04 -10.35
N ASP A 52 5.01 -9.08 -10.79
CA ASP A 52 5.23 -8.31 -12.01
C ASP A 52 6.15 -7.11 -11.74
N ALA A 53 7.34 -7.08 -12.36
CA ALA A 53 8.32 -6.01 -12.12
C ALA A 53 7.86 -4.60 -12.52
N ASP A 54 6.87 -4.47 -13.43
CA ASP A 54 6.38 -3.18 -13.92
C ASP A 54 5.28 -2.58 -13.04
N THR A 55 4.64 -3.39 -12.18
CA THR A 55 3.41 -3.03 -11.46
C THR A 55 3.37 -3.49 -10.00
N ASN A 56 4.31 -4.35 -9.59
CA ASN A 56 4.35 -5.00 -8.28
C ASN A 56 3.15 -5.93 -7.97
N ILE A 57 2.38 -6.35 -8.97
CA ILE A 57 1.28 -7.32 -8.79
C ILE A 57 1.84 -8.70 -8.43
N LEU A 58 1.33 -9.31 -7.35
CA LEU A 58 1.66 -10.69 -6.98
C LEU A 58 0.96 -11.65 -7.94
N LEU A 59 1.71 -12.19 -8.90
CA LEU A 59 1.17 -12.84 -10.09
C LEU A 59 0.35 -14.08 -9.74
N GLN A 60 0.87 -14.97 -8.90
CA GLN A 60 0.15 -16.21 -8.57
C GLN A 60 -1.11 -15.94 -7.73
N VAL A 61 -1.03 -14.99 -6.79
CA VAL A 61 -2.18 -14.59 -5.96
C VAL A 61 -3.28 -14.00 -6.85
N PHE A 62 -2.90 -13.09 -7.75
CA PHE A 62 -3.83 -12.48 -8.70
C PHE A 62 -4.46 -13.52 -9.61
N LYS A 63 -3.66 -14.39 -10.23
CA LYS A 63 -4.19 -15.42 -11.15
C LYS A 63 -5.18 -16.36 -10.47
N ASN A 64 -4.85 -16.82 -9.27
CA ASN A 64 -5.73 -17.69 -8.50
C ASN A 64 -7.06 -17.00 -8.15
N GLN A 65 -6.99 -15.77 -7.64
CA GLN A 65 -8.20 -15.01 -7.28
C GLN A 65 -9.04 -14.61 -8.49
N PHE A 66 -8.39 -14.25 -9.60
CA PHE A 66 -9.07 -13.93 -10.85
C PHE A 66 -9.93 -15.10 -11.34
N VAL A 67 -9.37 -16.32 -11.32
CA VAL A 67 -10.08 -17.56 -11.73
C VAL A 67 -11.25 -17.88 -10.80
N LEU A 68 -11.12 -17.60 -9.50
CA LEU A 68 -12.19 -17.81 -8.52
C LEU A 68 -13.34 -16.81 -8.70
N LEU A 69 -13.02 -15.53 -8.91
CA LEU A 69 -14.03 -14.48 -9.10
C LEU A 69 -14.67 -14.51 -10.50
N ASN A 70 -13.98 -15.05 -11.50
CA ASN A 70 -14.41 -15.01 -12.90
C ASN A 70 -14.30 -16.40 -13.56
N PRO A 71 -15.09 -17.39 -13.15
CA PRO A 71 -14.97 -18.77 -13.62
C PRO A 71 -15.22 -18.95 -15.13
N GLU A 72 -16.02 -18.08 -15.74
CA GLU A 72 -16.29 -18.10 -17.18
C GLU A 72 -15.19 -17.40 -18.01
N HIS A 73 -14.29 -16.65 -17.37
CA HIS A 73 -13.27 -15.84 -18.03
C HIS A 73 -11.83 -16.28 -17.69
N LYS A 74 -11.64 -17.51 -17.19
CA LYS A 74 -10.32 -18.01 -16.71
C LYS A 74 -9.18 -17.85 -17.73
N GLY A 75 -9.49 -17.96 -19.02
CA GLY A 75 -8.53 -17.81 -20.12
C GLY A 75 -8.05 -16.37 -20.38
N GLU A 76 -8.69 -15.37 -19.76
CA GLU A 76 -8.44 -13.95 -20.04
C GLU A 76 -7.43 -13.31 -19.08
N VAL A 77 -7.00 -14.03 -18.04
CA VAL A 77 -6.16 -13.48 -16.95
C VAL A 77 -4.88 -12.80 -17.43
N GLU A 78 -4.19 -13.39 -18.41
CA GLU A 78 -2.96 -12.82 -18.97
C GLU A 78 -3.23 -11.58 -19.81
N GLN A 79 -4.37 -11.54 -20.52
CA GLN A 79 -4.79 -10.36 -21.26
C GLN A 79 -5.15 -9.22 -20.30
N VAL A 80 -5.87 -9.53 -19.22
CA VAL A 80 -6.22 -8.56 -18.17
C VAL A 80 -4.98 -7.99 -17.50
N LEU A 81 -3.97 -8.81 -17.17
CA LEU A 81 -2.69 -8.31 -16.63
C LEU A 81 -2.00 -7.34 -17.59
N ARG A 82 -1.98 -7.67 -18.90
CA ARG A 82 -1.43 -6.78 -19.93
C ARG A 82 -2.20 -5.47 -20.03
N ASP A 83 -3.53 -5.53 -19.97
CA ASP A 83 -4.39 -4.35 -20.08
C ASP A 83 -4.24 -3.44 -18.85
N ILE A 84 -4.21 -4.02 -17.64
CA ILE A 84 -3.90 -3.29 -16.41
C ILE A 84 -2.55 -2.58 -16.55
N ARG A 85 -1.49 -3.27 -17.01
CA ARG A 85 -0.16 -2.64 -17.17
C ARG A 85 -0.19 -1.45 -18.13
N LYS A 86 -0.97 -1.52 -19.22
CA LYS A 86 -1.14 -0.43 -20.19
C LYS A 86 -1.90 0.74 -19.57
N GLU A 87 -3.05 0.49 -18.95
CA GLU A 87 -3.88 1.50 -18.29
C GLU A 87 -3.11 2.23 -17.18
N LEU A 88 -2.32 1.51 -16.40
CA LEU A 88 -1.50 2.10 -15.35
C LEU A 88 -0.43 3.06 -15.89
N ASN A 89 -0.15 3.03 -17.19
CA ASN A 89 0.75 3.99 -17.82
C ASN A 89 0.04 5.28 -18.30
N ASP A 90 -1.29 5.34 -18.22
CA ASP A 90 -2.07 6.50 -18.64
C ASP A 90 -1.85 7.69 -17.70
N ASP A 91 -1.80 8.89 -18.26
CA ASP A 91 -1.66 10.12 -17.49
C ASP A 91 -3.02 10.57 -16.93
N ASP A 92 -3.63 9.73 -16.08
CA ASP A 92 -5.00 9.91 -15.58
C ASP A 92 -5.14 9.76 -14.05
N LEU A 93 -4.01 9.72 -13.33
CA LEU A 93 -3.94 9.49 -11.87
C LEU A 93 -4.56 8.15 -11.42
N GLY A 94 -4.61 7.15 -12.28
CA GLY A 94 -5.18 5.84 -11.97
C GLY A 94 -6.71 5.79 -12.09
N ARG A 95 -7.33 6.82 -12.68
CA ARG A 95 -8.79 6.88 -12.83
C ARG A 95 -9.36 5.69 -13.62
N SER A 96 -8.69 5.29 -14.69
CA SER A 96 -9.10 4.15 -15.52
C SER A 96 -8.98 2.85 -14.75
N PHE A 97 -7.88 2.66 -14.02
CA PHE A 97 -7.70 1.50 -13.15
C PHE A 97 -8.72 1.46 -12.00
N TYR A 98 -9.02 2.59 -11.36
CA TYR A 98 -10.07 2.69 -10.34
C TYR A 98 -11.44 2.27 -10.89
N ARG A 99 -11.79 2.70 -12.11
CA ARG A 99 -13.03 2.27 -12.78
C ARG A 99 -13.04 0.77 -13.03
N ARG A 100 -11.91 0.19 -13.43
CA ARG A 100 -11.74 -1.25 -13.61
C ARG A 100 -11.94 -2.01 -12.30
N LEU A 101 -11.35 -1.55 -11.19
CA LEU A 101 -11.54 -2.15 -9.86
C LEU A 101 -13.03 -2.22 -9.49
N LYS A 102 -13.79 -1.16 -9.78
CA LYS A 102 -15.24 -1.08 -9.50
C LYS A 102 -16.12 -1.85 -10.48
N SER A 103 -15.59 -2.31 -11.61
CA SER A 103 -16.40 -3.03 -12.58
C SER A 103 -16.73 -4.43 -12.05
N VAL A 104 -18.00 -4.83 -12.20
CA VAL A 104 -18.50 -6.14 -11.78
C VAL A 104 -18.85 -7.05 -12.95
N SER A 105 -18.79 -6.54 -14.19
CA SER A 105 -19.10 -7.27 -15.42
C SER A 105 -18.30 -6.71 -16.61
N PRO A 106 -17.82 -7.54 -17.54
CA PRO A 106 -17.83 -9.01 -17.49
C PRO A 106 -16.82 -9.58 -16.47
N ILE A 107 -15.85 -8.76 -16.06
CA ILE A 107 -14.74 -9.16 -15.18
C ILE A 107 -14.81 -8.34 -13.88
N ARG A 108 -14.66 -9.04 -12.76
CA ARG A 108 -14.58 -8.50 -11.39
C ARG A 108 -13.18 -8.77 -10.82
N LEU A 109 -12.48 -7.72 -10.40
CA LEU A 109 -11.16 -7.84 -9.77
C LEU A 109 -11.23 -7.87 -8.23
N ILE A 110 -12.23 -7.20 -7.67
CA ILE A 110 -12.49 -7.09 -6.24
C ILE A 110 -13.95 -7.41 -5.98
N ASP A 111 -14.22 -8.28 -5.02
CA ASP A 111 -15.57 -8.55 -4.54
C ASP A 111 -15.94 -7.55 -3.44
N PHE A 112 -16.57 -6.43 -3.84
CA PHE A 112 -17.08 -5.44 -2.88
C PHE A 112 -18.39 -5.87 -2.21
N ASP A 113 -19.14 -6.80 -2.81
CA ASP A 113 -20.41 -7.27 -2.27
C ASP A 113 -20.17 -8.19 -1.06
N THR A 114 -19.16 -9.07 -1.16
CA THR A 114 -18.72 -9.95 -0.07
C THR A 114 -17.22 -9.82 0.16
N PRO A 115 -16.75 -8.83 0.95
CA PRO A 115 -15.33 -8.54 1.12
C PRO A 115 -14.47 -9.73 1.58
N GLY A 116 -15.06 -10.67 2.33
CA GLY A 116 -14.41 -11.89 2.80
C GLY A 116 -14.03 -12.89 1.69
N ASN A 117 -14.57 -12.74 0.47
CA ASN A 117 -14.18 -13.53 -0.69
C ASN A 117 -12.83 -13.09 -1.27
N ASN A 118 -12.36 -11.88 -0.93
CA ASN A 118 -11.05 -11.41 -1.34
C ASN A 118 -9.95 -11.99 -0.44
N THR A 119 -8.73 -12.00 -0.97
CA THR A 119 -7.53 -12.32 -0.20
C THR A 119 -6.73 -11.07 0.10
N PHE A 120 -6.25 -10.97 1.34
CA PHE A 120 -5.53 -9.82 1.85
C PHE A 120 -4.11 -10.22 2.21
N HIS A 121 -3.12 -9.60 1.58
CA HIS A 121 -1.72 -9.85 1.85
C HIS A 121 -0.98 -8.56 2.18
N PHE A 122 0.15 -8.67 2.87
CA PHE A 122 1.08 -7.56 3.01
C PHE A 122 2.53 -8.05 2.93
N THR A 123 3.41 -7.14 2.55
CA THR A 123 4.86 -7.31 2.70
C THR A 123 5.48 -6.01 3.19
N ALA A 124 6.69 -6.10 3.72
CA ALA A 124 7.48 -4.95 4.14
C ALA A 124 8.56 -4.64 3.10
N GLU A 125 8.96 -3.38 3.01
CA GLU A 125 10.15 -2.97 2.24
C GLU A 125 10.09 -3.33 0.74
N PHE A 126 8.90 -3.27 0.12
CA PHE A 126 8.74 -3.68 -1.27
C PHE A 126 9.17 -2.58 -2.24
N THR A 127 10.21 -2.83 -3.01
CA THR A 127 10.76 -1.80 -3.92
C THR A 127 9.87 -1.62 -5.16
N CYS A 128 9.52 -0.38 -5.45
CA CYS A 128 8.93 0.08 -6.71
C CYS A 128 10.06 0.63 -7.59
N ARG A 129 10.56 -0.17 -8.55
CA ARG A 129 11.72 0.17 -9.41
C ARG A 129 11.30 0.33 -10.86
N ASN A 130 11.79 1.36 -11.52
CA ASN A 130 11.73 1.49 -12.98
C ASN A 130 13.02 2.12 -13.51
N GLY A 131 13.87 1.30 -14.12
CA GLY A 131 15.22 1.69 -14.50
C GLY A 131 16.07 2.03 -13.28
N GLN A 132 16.67 3.21 -13.30
CA GLN A 132 17.54 3.72 -12.21
C GLN A 132 16.75 4.40 -11.08
N ASP A 133 15.44 4.60 -11.24
CA ASP A 133 14.61 5.24 -10.24
C ASP A 133 13.90 4.18 -9.39
N GLU A 134 13.92 4.38 -8.08
CA GLU A 134 13.22 3.53 -7.13
C GLU A 134 12.61 4.35 -5.99
N PHE A 135 11.54 3.82 -5.41
CA PHE A 135 11.11 4.15 -4.06
C PHE A 135 10.66 2.86 -3.37
N ARG A 136 10.69 2.84 -2.04
CA ARG A 136 10.35 1.65 -1.26
C ARG A 136 9.44 2.06 -0.11
N PRO A 137 8.15 1.71 -0.16
CA PRO A 137 7.28 1.89 0.98
C PRO A 137 7.62 0.92 2.11
N ASP A 138 7.40 1.36 3.35
CA ASP A 138 7.67 0.53 4.53
C ASP A 138 6.78 -0.72 4.54
N ILE A 139 5.50 -0.59 4.18
CA ILE A 139 4.56 -1.71 4.08
C ILE A 139 3.68 -1.55 2.84
N THR A 140 3.56 -2.61 2.03
CA THR A 140 2.63 -2.67 0.90
C THR A 140 1.51 -3.65 1.20
N LEU A 141 0.26 -3.22 1.02
CA LEU A 141 -0.96 -4.00 1.20
C LEU A 141 -1.53 -4.41 -0.15
N PHE A 142 -1.93 -5.67 -0.24
CA PHE A 142 -2.50 -6.27 -1.44
C PHE A 142 -3.92 -6.75 -1.20
N VAL A 143 -4.77 -6.57 -2.21
CA VAL A 143 -6.06 -7.23 -2.31
C VAL A 143 -6.07 -8.04 -3.59
N ASN A 144 -6.30 -9.35 -3.50
CA ASN A 144 -6.24 -10.27 -4.64
C ASN A 144 -4.94 -10.16 -5.44
N GLY A 145 -3.82 -9.90 -4.76
CA GLY A 145 -2.49 -9.74 -5.37
C GLY A 145 -2.21 -8.36 -5.97
N LEU A 146 -3.18 -7.44 -6.01
CA LEU A 146 -2.99 -6.06 -6.49
C LEU A 146 -2.45 -5.17 -5.35
N PRO A 147 -1.33 -4.45 -5.50
CA PRO A 147 -0.79 -3.53 -4.49
C PRO A 147 -1.61 -2.24 -4.44
N LEU A 148 -2.73 -2.26 -3.71
CA LEU A 148 -3.70 -1.16 -3.69
C LEU A 148 -3.43 -0.12 -2.60
N CYS A 149 -2.56 -0.42 -1.63
CA CYS A 149 -2.21 0.53 -0.59
C CYS A 149 -0.76 0.37 -0.15
N PHE A 150 -0.11 1.46 0.24
CA PHE A 150 1.10 1.39 1.02
C PHE A 150 1.02 2.27 2.27
N ILE A 151 1.77 1.87 3.29
CA ILE A 151 1.90 2.56 4.57
C ILE A 151 3.36 3.00 4.71
N GLU A 152 3.54 4.27 5.03
CA GLU A 152 4.81 4.89 5.41
C GLU A 152 4.72 5.22 6.91
N VAL A 153 5.53 4.55 7.71
CA VAL A 153 5.63 4.78 9.15
C VAL A 153 6.82 5.67 9.44
N LYS A 154 6.75 6.46 10.51
CA LYS A 154 7.86 7.29 11.00
C LYS A 154 7.97 7.14 12.51
N LYS A 155 9.18 7.27 13.04
CA LYS A 155 9.39 7.30 14.50
C LYS A 155 8.67 8.49 15.16
N PRO A 156 8.16 8.33 16.39
CA PRO A 156 7.70 9.44 17.23
C PRO A 156 8.76 10.54 17.39
N ASN A 157 8.32 11.79 17.52
CA ASN A 157 9.18 12.97 17.72
C ASN A 157 10.19 13.24 16.60
N ASN A 158 9.98 12.68 15.40
CA ASN A 158 10.75 13.06 14.22
C ASN A 158 10.20 14.39 13.68
N THR A 159 10.79 15.51 14.12
CA THR A 159 10.36 16.87 13.76
C THR A 159 10.28 17.01 12.24
N GLY A 160 9.06 17.16 11.72
CA GLY A 160 8.80 17.30 10.28
C GLY A 160 8.68 16.00 9.49
N GLY A 161 8.70 14.82 10.11
CA GLY A 161 8.71 13.52 9.42
C GLY A 161 7.59 13.35 8.39
N ILE A 162 6.33 13.57 8.79
CA ILE A 162 5.16 13.48 7.89
C ILE A 162 5.19 14.59 6.82
N VAL A 163 5.60 15.81 7.19
CA VAL A 163 5.70 16.95 6.25
C VAL A 163 6.80 16.72 5.21
N ALA A 164 7.92 16.12 5.59
CA ALA A 164 9.01 15.77 4.70
C ALA A 164 8.59 14.65 3.74
N GLU A 165 7.88 13.65 4.24
CA GLU A 165 7.35 12.57 3.39
C GLU A 165 6.30 13.11 2.41
N SER A 166 5.43 14.01 2.88
CA SER A 166 4.51 14.75 2.03
C SER A 166 5.20 15.49 0.90
N ARG A 167 6.27 16.25 1.22
CA ARG A 167 7.07 16.97 0.20
C ARG A 167 7.72 16.00 -0.77
N ARG A 168 8.26 14.88 -0.29
CA ARG A 168 8.87 13.84 -1.13
C ARG A 168 7.87 13.24 -2.12
N MET A 169 6.67 12.91 -1.64
CA MET A 169 5.59 12.42 -2.51
C MET A 169 5.25 13.45 -3.60
N ASN A 170 5.01 14.69 -3.23
CA ASN A 170 4.55 15.74 -4.15
C ASN A 170 5.63 16.26 -5.10
N GLN A 171 6.89 16.33 -4.67
CA GLN A 171 7.97 16.96 -5.45
C GLN A 171 8.82 15.94 -6.21
N ALA A 172 8.99 14.72 -5.69
CA ALA A 172 9.89 13.73 -6.28
C ALA A 172 9.15 12.51 -6.85
N ARG A 173 8.09 12.01 -6.19
CA ARG A 173 7.43 10.76 -6.59
C ARG A 173 6.31 10.96 -7.61
N PHE A 174 5.29 11.77 -7.31
CA PHE A 174 4.15 12.00 -8.23
C PHE A 174 4.53 12.60 -9.59
N PRO A 175 5.46 13.58 -9.67
CA PRO A 175 5.86 14.13 -10.97
C PRO A 175 6.72 13.16 -11.81
N ASN A 176 7.31 12.13 -11.18
CA ASN A 176 8.21 11.21 -11.86
C ASN A 176 7.40 10.18 -12.67
N LYS A 177 7.40 10.37 -13.99
CA LYS A 177 6.72 9.49 -14.95
C LYS A 177 7.12 8.01 -14.84
N LYS A 178 8.33 7.71 -14.34
CA LYS A 178 8.79 6.33 -14.13
C LYS A 178 8.03 5.61 -13.03
N PHE A 179 7.49 6.36 -12.05
CA PHE A 179 6.69 5.82 -10.97
C PHE A 179 5.19 5.76 -11.28
N ARG A 180 4.76 6.26 -12.44
CA ARG A 180 3.35 6.39 -12.79
C ARG A 180 2.56 5.11 -12.57
N ARG A 181 3.07 3.95 -13.00
CA ARG A 181 2.36 2.67 -12.83
C ARG A 181 2.11 2.33 -11.36
N PHE A 182 3.14 2.49 -10.51
CA PHE A 182 3.06 2.23 -9.08
C PHE A 182 2.13 3.22 -8.36
N ILE A 183 2.11 4.48 -8.79
CA ILE A 183 1.19 5.49 -8.23
C ILE A 183 -0.25 5.24 -8.69
N ASN A 184 -0.47 4.95 -9.98
CA ASN A 184 -1.80 4.74 -10.55
C ASN A 184 -2.49 3.46 -10.02
N ILE A 185 -1.73 2.43 -9.64
CA ILE A 185 -2.29 1.20 -9.04
C ILE A 185 -2.65 1.41 -7.56
N THR A 186 -1.93 2.30 -6.87
CA THR A 186 -2.15 2.59 -5.45
C THR A 186 -3.42 3.43 -5.26
N GLN A 187 -4.40 2.88 -4.56
CA GLN A 187 -5.67 3.55 -4.26
C GLN A 187 -5.61 4.37 -2.97
N LEU A 188 -4.75 4.00 -2.02
CA LEU A 188 -4.61 4.70 -0.75
C LEU A 188 -3.15 4.68 -0.27
N MET A 189 -2.66 5.83 0.15
CA MET A 189 -1.33 5.97 0.75
C MET A 189 -1.53 6.43 2.19
N ILE A 190 -1.03 5.67 3.15
CA ILE A 190 -1.20 5.93 4.59
C ILE A 190 0.14 6.35 5.18
N PHE A 191 0.13 7.34 6.05
CA PHE A 191 1.33 7.88 6.70
C PHE A 191 1.06 7.97 8.19
N SER A 192 1.97 7.52 9.04
CA SER A 192 1.80 7.64 10.50
C SER A 192 3.13 7.86 11.20
N ASN A 193 3.14 8.77 12.17
CA ASN A 193 4.29 8.96 13.06
C ASN A 193 4.09 8.35 14.45
N ASN A 194 3.04 7.54 14.63
CA ASN A 194 2.72 6.88 15.90
C ASN A 194 2.58 7.86 17.09
N MET A 195 1.98 9.03 16.82
CA MET A 195 1.61 10.06 17.78
C MET A 195 0.09 10.26 17.75
N GLU A 196 -0.51 10.79 18.81
CA GLU A 196 -1.91 11.22 18.80
C GLU A 196 -2.08 12.47 17.91
N TYR A 197 -3.30 12.75 17.44
CA TYR A 197 -3.55 14.00 16.72
C TYR A 197 -3.38 15.18 17.67
N ASP A 198 -2.48 16.09 17.31
CA ASP A 198 -2.36 17.37 18.01
C ASP A 198 -3.62 18.22 17.72
N THR A 199 -4.45 18.43 18.75
CA THR A 199 -5.69 19.21 18.68
C THR A 199 -5.48 20.73 18.74
N LEU A 200 -4.24 21.22 18.58
CA LEU A 200 -3.97 22.66 18.61
C LEU A 200 -4.80 23.42 17.56
N LYS A 201 -5.69 24.27 18.09
CA LYS A 201 -6.76 25.01 17.40
C LYS A 201 -6.31 25.67 16.09
N GLY A 202 -6.59 25.02 14.96
CA GLY A 202 -6.57 25.65 13.63
C GLY A 202 -5.31 25.44 12.78
N VAL A 203 -4.35 24.61 13.22
CA VAL A 203 -3.19 24.21 12.39
C VAL A 203 -3.41 22.80 11.85
N VAL A 204 -2.98 22.52 10.61
CA VAL A 204 -3.01 21.16 10.04
C VAL A 204 -2.17 20.24 10.94
N PRO A 205 -2.72 19.13 11.47
CA PRO A 205 -1.99 18.25 12.37
C PRO A 205 -0.72 17.74 11.69
N VAL A 206 0.41 17.80 12.40
CA VAL A 206 1.69 17.19 11.97
C VAL A 206 1.93 15.84 12.66
N GLU A 207 1.05 15.50 13.60
CA GLU A 207 1.02 14.28 14.40
C GLU A 207 -0.26 13.50 14.15
N GLY A 208 -0.16 12.18 14.14
CA GLY A 208 -1.28 11.29 13.88
C GLY A 208 -1.06 10.36 12.69
N ALA A 209 -2.18 9.86 12.16
CA ALA A 209 -2.24 9.12 10.92
C ALA A 209 -2.83 10.00 9.81
N PHE A 210 -2.35 9.84 8.60
CA PHE A 210 -2.79 10.61 7.45
C PHE A 210 -2.99 9.70 6.27
N TYR A 211 -3.86 10.10 5.35
CA TYR A 211 -4.01 9.42 4.10
C TYR A 211 -4.12 10.39 2.93
N CYS A 212 -3.67 9.93 1.76
CA CYS A 212 -3.87 10.63 0.51
C CYS A 212 -4.02 9.64 -0.66
N THR A 213 -4.35 10.18 -1.82
CA THR A 213 -4.38 9.48 -3.11
C THR A 213 -3.46 10.19 -4.10
N GLY A 214 -3.20 9.59 -5.25
CA GLY A 214 -2.38 10.21 -6.30
C GLY A 214 -2.94 11.57 -6.73
N ALA A 215 -2.07 12.57 -6.88
CA ALA A 215 -2.43 13.92 -7.28
C ALA A 215 -1.49 14.47 -8.38
N ARG A 216 -2.02 15.35 -9.25
CA ARG A 216 -1.24 16.03 -10.31
C ARG A 216 -0.30 17.13 -9.78
N GLY A 217 -0.57 17.68 -8.60
CA GLY A 217 0.17 18.83 -8.06
C GLY A 217 0.49 18.69 -6.58
N ASN A 218 -0.51 18.85 -5.71
CA ASN A 218 -0.36 18.65 -4.28
C ASN A 218 -1.47 17.72 -3.77
N ALA A 219 -1.09 16.58 -3.20
CA ALA A 219 -2.03 15.69 -2.53
C ALA A 219 -2.30 16.19 -1.11
N PRO A 220 -3.56 16.50 -0.75
CA PRO A 220 -3.89 16.83 0.62
C PRO A 220 -3.71 15.60 1.51
N PHE A 221 -2.97 15.76 2.61
CA PHE A 221 -2.95 14.78 3.69
C PHE A 221 -4.18 14.95 4.56
N ASN A 222 -5.11 14.02 4.42
CA ASN A 222 -6.35 14.02 5.18
C ASN A 222 -6.11 13.27 6.49
N CYS A 223 -6.73 13.77 7.57
CA CYS A 223 -6.74 13.07 8.85
C CYS A 223 -7.88 12.04 8.87
N PHE A 224 -7.66 10.91 9.53
CA PHE A 224 -8.76 10.03 9.90
C PHE A 224 -9.58 10.75 10.99
N ARG A 225 -10.87 10.91 10.75
CA ARG A 225 -11.81 11.43 11.74
C ARG A 225 -12.64 10.26 12.21
N GLU A 226 -12.53 9.91 13.49
CA GLU A 226 -13.48 8.98 14.09
C GLU A 226 -14.84 9.65 14.19
N GLU A 227 -15.92 8.89 13.97
CA GLU A 227 -17.27 9.38 14.26
C GLU A 227 -17.35 9.76 15.73
N ASN A 228 -17.75 11.00 16.01
CA ASN A 228 -17.95 11.48 17.37
C ASN A 228 -19.15 10.75 17.98
N PRO A 229 -18.97 9.80 18.93
CA PRO A 229 -20.07 8.98 19.42
C PRO A 229 -21.14 9.79 20.19
N LYS A 230 -20.88 11.08 20.45
CA LYS A 230 -21.72 11.94 21.30
C LYS A 230 -22.06 13.32 20.72
N GLY A 231 -21.80 13.59 19.44
CA GLY A 231 -22.22 14.86 18.81
C GLY A 231 -21.77 16.14 19.55
N ALA A 232 -20.71 16.08 20.36
CA ALA A 232 -20.21 17.24 21.07
C ALA A 232 -19.38 18.09 20.09
N GLU A 233 -19.91 19.26 19.73
CA GLU A 233 -19.16 20.31 19.04
C GLU A 233 -18.00 20.79 19.94
N TYR A 234 -16.81 20.97 19.35
CA TYR A 234 -15.63 21.52 20.02
C TYR A 234 -15.66 23.05 20.07
#